data_AF-A0A099BTV9-F1
#
_entry.id   AF-A0A099BTV9-F1
#
_cell.length_a   1.000
_cell.length_b   1.000
_cell.length_c   1.000
_cell.angle_alpha   90.00
_cell.angle_beta   90.00
_cell.angle_gamma   90.00
#
_symmetry.space_group_name_H-M   'P 1'
#
loop_
_entity.id
_entity.type
_entity.pdbx_description
1 polymer ?
#
loop_
_entity_poly.entity_id
_entity_poly.type
_entity_poly.pdbx_seq_one_letter_code
_entity_poly.pdbx_strand_id
1 'polypeptide(L)'
;MKRIMIALVVLLGMTTAFAGEEKSNAVEVSRVYNTNFNFRKLAETLRLSSDQRSIAEDVHNTFTIEMNNAAVAAKDDKREMVERAVANDIRNMRYVLNKEQLAKYVLLLNTTLENRGLK
;
A
#
# COMPACT_ATOMS: atom_id res chain seq x y z
N MET A 1 -23.68 15.36 -5.81
CA MET A 1 -22.55 15.08 -4.89
C MET A 1 -23.04 14.14 -3.79
N LYS A 2 -22.64 12.86 -3.82
CA LYS A 2 -22.96 11.91 -2.73
C LYS A 2 -21.81 11.94 -1.72
N ARG A 3 -22.16 12.21 -0.46
CA ARG A 3 -21.25 12.38 0.68
C ARG A 3 -20.59 11.03 1.00
N ILE A 4 -19.28 10.91 0.81
CA ILE A 4 -18.49 9.81 1.36
C ILE A 4 -18.01 10.29 2.74
N MET A 5 -18.73 9.88 3.78
CA MET A 5 -18.31 10.08 5.17
C MET A 5 -17.19 9.07 5.44
N ILE A 6 -15.93 9.48 5.33
CA ILE A 6 -14.78 8.66 5.71
C ILE A 6 -14.62 8.78 7.23
N ALA A 7 -14.82 7.66 7.93
CA ALA A 7 -14.62 7.56 9.36
C ALA A 7 -13.14 7.82 9.68
N LEU A 8 -12.88 8.90 10.44
CA LEU A 8 -11.60 9.17 11.08
C LEU A 8 -11.40 8.16 12.20
N VAL A 9 -10.50 7.20 12.00
CA VAL A 9 -10.04 6.31 13.07
C VAL A 9 -8.94 7.06 13.84
N VAL A 10 -9.25 7.42 15.07
CA VAL A 10 -8.31 8.04 16.00
C VAL A 10 -7.36 6.95 16.49
N LEU A 11 -6.08 7.04 16.12
CA LEU A 11 -5.01 6.19 16.64
C LEU A 11 -4.67 6.64 18.06
N LEU A 12 -5.38 6.12 19.06
CA LEU A 12 -4.93 6.17 20.44
C LEU A 12 -3.93 5.03 20.65
N GLY A 13 -2.66 5.39 20.69
CA GLY A 13 -1.63 4.49 21.21
C GLY A 13 -1.83 4.29 22.71
N MET A 14 -2.00 3.06 23.15
CA MET A 14 -1.66 2.60 24.49
C MET A 14 -1.22 1.14 24.44
N THR A 15 -0.08 0.85 25.07
CA THR A 15 0.48 -0.48 25.31
C THR A 15 -0.13 -1.09 26.58
N THR A 16 -0.57 -2.37 26.58
CA THR A 16 -0.41 -3.31 27.71
C THR A 16 -0.83 -4.72 27.33
N ALA A 17 0.04 -5.70 27.61
CA ALA A 17 -0.12 -7.12 27.35
C ALA A 17 -1.42 -7.74 27.89
N PHE A 18 -2.26 -8.31 27.00
CA PHE A 18 -3.24 -9.36 27.34
C PHE A 18 -3.46 -10.33 26.17
N ALA A 19 -3.57 -11.64 26.50
CA ALA A 19 -3.66 -12.78 25.57
C ALA A 19 -4.92 -12.84 24.65
N GLY A 20 -5.68 -11.74 24.56
CA GLY A 20 -6.77 -11.54 23.59
C GLY A 20 -6.47 -10.49 22.51
N GLU A 21 -5.42 -9.66 22.69
CA GLU A 21 -5.06 -8.56 21.78
C GLU A 21 -4.24 -8.99 20.56
N GLU A 22 -3.58 -10.15 20.59
CA GLU A 22 -2.73 -10.58 19.48
C GLU A 22 -3.52 -10.74 18.16
N LYS A 23 -4.78 -11.20 18.24
CA LYS A 23 -5.64 -11.35 17.06
C LYS A 23 -6.18 -10.01 16.54
N SER A 24 -6.52 -9.06 17.41
CA SER A 24 -6.97 -7.73 16.97
C SER A 24 -5.82 -6.94 16.36
N ASN A 25 -4.64 -6.98 16.97
CA ASN A 25 -3.42 -6.37 16.45
C ASN A 25 -2.99 -7.00 15.11
N ALA A 26 -3.05 -8.31 14.95
CA ALA A 26 -2.72 -8.97 13.69
C ALA A 26 -3.71 -8.61 12.56
N VAL A 27 -5.01 -8.51 12.86
CA VAL A 27 -6.05 -8.10 11.90
C VAL A 27 -5.89 -6.63 11.50
N GLU A 28 -5.54 -5.77 12.45
CA GLU A 28 -5.35 -4.34 12.20
C GLU A 28 -4.04 -4.04 11.46
N VAL A 29 -2.94 -4.73 11.81
CA VAL A 29 -1.67 -4.73 11.06
C VAL A 29 -1.89 -5.26 9.65
N SER A 30 -2.65 -6.34 9.47
CA SER A 30 -3.04 -6.78 8.14
C SER A 30 -3.78 -5.66 7.41
N ARG A 31 -4.76 -4.97 8.00
CA ARG A 31 -5.51 -3.91 7.31
C ARG A 31 -4.66 -2.72 6.85
N VAL A 32 -3.68 -2.31 7.66
CA VAL A 32 -2.82 -1.15 7.37
C VAL A 32 -1.80 -1.47 6.26
N TYR A 33 -1.23 -2.68 6.28
CA TYR A 33 -0.13 -3.06 5.39
C TYR A 33 -0.58 -3.92 4.20
N ASN A 34 -1.78 -4.50 4.24
CA ASN A 34 -2.33 -5.28 3.15
C ASN A 34 -2.61 -4.36 1.96
N THR A 35 -1.79 -4.53 0.93
CA THR A 35 -1.87 -3.76 -0.30
C THR A 35 -2.68 -4.43 -1.40
N ASN A 36 -3.67 -5.24 -1.02
CA ASN A 36 -4.66 -5.82 -1.93
C ASN A 36 -5.62 -4.74 -2.46
N PHE A 37 -5.05 -3.75 -3.14
CA PHE A 37 -5.77 -2.74 -3.89
C PHE A 37 -6.31 -3.40 -5.13
N ASN A 38 -7.40 -2.87 -5.64
CA ASN A 38 -7.94 -3.37 -6.90
C ASN A 38 -7.04 -2.92 -8.06
N PHE A 39 -6.05 -3.74 -8.43
CA PHE A 39 -5.13 -3.48 -9.55
C PHE A 39 -5.88 -3.14 -10.84
N ARG A 40 -7.01 -3.82 -11.10
CA ARG A 40 -7.86 -3.49 -12.25
C ARG A 40 -8.32 -2.03 -12.25
N LYS A 41 -8.80 -1.50 -11.12
CA LYS A 41 -9.17 -0.07 -10.99
C LYS A 41 -7.98 0.86 -11.13
N LEU A 42 -6.82 0.48 -10.62
CA LEU A 42 -5.58 1.23 -10.81
C LEU A 42 -5.23 1.32 -12.30
N ALA A 43 -5.21 0.18 -12.98
CA ALA A 43 -4.93 0.07 -14.41
C ALA A 43 -5.92 0.88 -15.26
N GLU A 44 -7.21 0.87 -14.91
CA GLU A 44 -8.24 1.72 -15.54
C GLU A 44 -7.97 3.20 -15.30
N THR A 45 -7.64 3.58 -14.06
CA THR A 45 -7.36 4.97 -13.67
C THR A 45 -6.13 5.53 -14.37
N LEU A 46 -5.10 4.70 -14.58
CA LEU A 46 -3.89 5.04 -15.31
C LEU A 46 -4.03 4.86 -16.82
N ARG A 47 -5.16 4.31 -17.30
CA ARG A 47 -5.41 4.00 -18.71
C ARG A 47 -4.28 3.16 -19.32
N LEU A 48 -3.87 2.12 -18.61
CA LEU A 48 -2.79 1.23 -19.06
C LEU A 48 -3.22 0.47 -20.32
N SER A 49 -2.30 0.35 -21.28
CA SER A 49 -2.44 -0.56 -22.42
C SER A 49 -2.43 -2.02 -21.96
N SER A 50 -2.81 -2.97 -22.83
CA SER A 50 -2.78 -4.40 -22.49
C SER A 50 -1.38 -4.85 -22.06
N ASP A 51 -0.35 -4.43 -22.79
CA ASP A 51 1.04 -4.81 -22.49
C ASP A 51 1.52 -4.20 -21.17
N GLN A 52 1.20 -2.93 -20.93
CA GLN A 52 1.50 -2.28 -19.66
C GLN A 52 0.80 -2.96 -18.49
N ARG A 53 -0.45 -3.42 -18.66
CA ARG A 53 -1.22 -4.10 -17.61
C ARG A 53 -0.52 -5.37 -17.15
N SER A 54 -0.08 -6.23 -18.08
CA SER A 54 0.58 -7.48 -17.72
C SER A 54 1.83 -7.25 -16.88
N ILE A 55 2.71 -6.33 -17.31
CA ILE A 55 3.97 -6.07 -16.60
C ILE A 55 3.73 -5.33 -15.28
N ALA A 56 2.80 -4.36 -15.27
CA ALA A 56 2.45 -3.63 -14.05
C ALA A 56 1.77 -4.54 -13.01
N GLU A 57 1.07 -5.60 -13.43
CA GLU A 57 0.48 -6.58 -12.52
C GLU A 57 1.57 -7.36 -11.78
N ASP A 58 2.62 -7.79 -12.47
CA ASP A 58 3.75 -8.48 -11.86
C ASP A 58 4.50 -7.58 -10.86
N VAL A 59 4.71 -6.31 -11.23
CA VAL A 59 5.31 -5.32 -10.31
C VAL A 59 4.41 -5.11 -9.10
N HIS A 60 3.09 -4.97 -9.28
CA HIS A 60 2.14 -4.79 -8.19
C HIS A 60 2.07 -6.01 -7.24
N ASN A 61 2.14 -7.23 -7.79
CA ASN A 61 2.20 -8.46 -7.01
C ASN A 61 3.47 -8.50 -6.15
N THR A 62 4.61 -8.11 -6.72
CA THR A 62 5.89 -8.01 -6.00
C THR A 62 5.79 -7.01 -4.85
N PHE A 63 5.28 -5.80 -5.12
CA PHE A 63 5.06 -4.79 -4.09
C PHE A 63 4.15 -5.30 -2.95
N THR A 64 3.12 -6.06 -3.30
CA THR A 64 2.21 -6.66 -2.31
C THR A 64 2.90 -7.69 -1.42
N ILE A 65 3.80 -8.49 -1.98
CA ILE A 65 4.63 -9.41 -1.19
C ILE A 65 5.56 -8.64 -0.25
N GLU A 66 6.25 -7.61 -0.75
CA GLU A 66 7.17 -6.80 0.07
C GLU A 66 6.45 -6.10 1.23
N MET A 67 5.26 -5.55 0.98
CA MET A 67 4.44 -4.89 2.01
C MET A 67 3.88 -5.89 3.04
N ASN A 68 3.49 -7.10 2.61
CA ASN A 68 3.09 -8.17 3.54
C ASN A 68 4.26 -8.65 4.41
N ASN A 69 5.48 -8.72 3.85
CA ASN A 69 6.68 -9.03 4.62
C ASN A 69 6.98 -7.92 5.63
N ALA A 70 6.82 -6.64 5.24
CA ALA A 70 6.96 -5.52 6.17
C ALA A 70 5.90 -5.57 7.30
N ALA A 71 4.68 -6.03 7.01
CA ALA A 71 3.61 -6.15 7.99
C ALA A 71 3.96 -7.06 9.17
N VAL A 72 4.69 -8.15 8.91
CA VAL A 72 5.08 -9.16 9.92
C VAL A 72 6.49 -8.95 10.49
N ALA A 73 7.21 -7.93 10.00
CA ALA A 73 8.54 -7.59 10.48
C ALA A 73 8.52 -7.01 11.91
N ALA A 74 9.69 -7.06 12.56
CA ALA A 74 9.91 -6.40 13.84
C ALA A 74 9.62 -4.89 13.73
N LYS A 75 9.17 -4.28 14.83
CA LYS A 75 8.73 -2.88 14.85
C LYS A 75 9.79 -1.91 14.32
N ASP A 76 11.05 -2.16 14.64
CA ASP A 76 12.17 -1.28 14.28
C ASP A 76 12.54 -1.38 12.80
N ASP A 77 12.33 -2.54 12.17
CA ASP A 77 12.63 -2.78 10.75
C ASP A 77 11.47 -2.41 9.82
N LYS A 78 10.25 -2.41 10.36
CA LYS A 78 9.00 -2.26 9.60
C LYS A 78 8.97 -0.99 8.74
N ARG A 79 9.40 0.15 9.28
CA ARG A 79 9.44 1.42 8.54
C ARG A 79 10.39 1.37 7.35
N GLU A 80 11.61 0.87 7.56
CA GLU A 80 12.60 0.75 6.50
C GLU A 80 12.14 -0.21 5.39
N MET A 81 11.48 -1.31 5.76
CA MET A 81 10.93 -2.26 4.80
C MET A 81 9.81 -1.65 3.95
N VAL A 82 8.92 -0.83 4.54
CA VAL A 82 7.90 -0.09 3.77
C VAL A 82 8.55 0.91 2.83
N GLU A 83 9.49 1.73 3.32
CA GLU A 83 10.19 2.72 2.50
C GLU A 83 10.92 2.05 1.32
N ARG A 84 11.55 0.90 1.56
CA ARG A 84 12.21 0.10 0.52
C ARG A 84 11.22 -0.47 -0.50
N ALA A 85 10.10 -1.05 -0.05
CA ALA A 85 9.06 -1.59 -0.92
C ALA A 85 8.49 -0.50 -1.85
N VAL A 86 8.17 0.67 -1.29
CA VAL A 86 7.67 1.83 -2.05
C VAL A 86 8.70 2.32 -3.06
N ALA A 87 9.97 2.41 -2.67
CA ALA A 87 11.04 2.84 -3.57
C ALA A 87 11.27 1.84 -4.72
N ASN A 88 11.20 0.53 -4.44
CA ASN A 88 11.33 -0.53 -5.44
C ASN A 88 10.16 -0.51 -6.43
N ASP A 89 8.94 -0.42 -5.92
CA ASP A 89 7.73 -0.37 -6.73
C ASP A 89 7.72 0.83 -7.69
N ILE A 90 8.00 2.05 -7.21
CA ILE A 90 8.09 3.25 -8.06
C ILE A 90 9.21 3.10 -9.11
N ARG A 91 10.35 2.51 -8.73
CA ARG A 91 11.47 2.26 -9.65
C ARG A 91 11.07 1.30 -10.75
N ASN A 92 10.40 0.21 -10.41
CA ASN A 92 9.97 -0.81 -11.37
C ASN A 92 8.85 -0.29 -12.29
N MET A 93 7.86 0.40 -11.72
CA MET A 93 6.77 1.02 -12.50
C MET A 93 7.27 2.07 -13.49
N ARG A 94 8.40 2.74 -13.23
CA ARG A 94 9.01 3.70 -14.18
C ARG A 94 9.40 3.05 -15.52
N TYR A 95 9.72 1.76 -15.53
CA TYR A 95 10.05 1.05 -16.78
C TYR A 95 8.80 0.66 -17.58
N VAL A 96 7.62 0.68 -16.96
CA VAL A 96 6.34 0.28 -17.58
C VAL A 96 5.50 1.49 -17.98
N LEU A 97 5.50 2.53 -17.14
CA LEU A 97 4.61 3.67 -17.24
C LEU A 97 5.27 4.84 -17.98
N ASN A 98 4.49 5.55 -18.77
CA ASN A 98 4.92 6.85 -19.29
C ASN A 98 4.93 7.91 -18.18
N LYS A 99 5.46 9.11 -18.47
CA LYS A 99 5.63 10.19 -17.49
C LYS A 99 4.32 10.60 -16.79
N GLU A 100 3.22 10.71 -17.54
CA GLU A 100 1.92 11.13 -17.01
C GLU A 100 1.31 10.04 -16.12
N GLN A 101 1.38 8.78 -16.58
CA GLN A 101 0.95 7.62 -15.83
C GLN A 101 1.74 7.47 -14.53
N LEU A 102 3.06 7.61 -14.57
CA LEU A 102 3.92 7.50 -13.39
C LEU A 102 3.64 8.61 -12.38
N ALA A 103 3.44 9.87 -12.83
CA ALA A 103 3.10 10.96 -11.94
C ALA A 103 1.75 10.70 -11.21
N LYS A 104 0.74 10.23 -11.95
CA LYS A 104 -0.56 9.87 -11.38
C LYS A 104 -0.45 8.66 -10.45
N TYR A 105 0.37 7.68 -10.80
CA TYR A 105 0.64 6.51 -9.97
C TYR A 105 1.23 6.90 -8.62
N VAL A 106 2.29 7.70 -8.63
CA VAL A 106 2.97 8.16 -7.40
C VAL A 106 2.02 8.98 -6.52
N LEU A 107 1.17 9.83 -7.11
CA LEU A 107 0.15 10.57 -6.37
C LEU A 107 -0.82 9.61 -5.65
N LEU A 108 -1.37 8.63 -6.38
CA LEU A 108 -2.30 7.65 -5.82
C LEU A 108 -1.63 6.81 -4.74
N LEU A 109 -0.40 6.35 -4.96
CA LEU A 109 0.35 5.56 -3.99
C LEU A 109 0.58 6.35 -2.70
N ASN A 110 1.12 7.58 -2.79
CA ASN A 110 1.36 8.43 -1.63
C ASN A 110 0.07 8.72 -0.86
N THR A 111 -0.99 9.13 -1.55
CA THR A 111 -2.30 9.39 -0.93
C THR A 111 -2.81 8.15 -0.19
N THR A 112 -2.60 6.97 -0.77
CA THR A 112 -3.03 5.71 -0.15
C THR A 112 -2.19 5.39 1.09
N LEU A 113 -0.87 5.62 1.06
CA LEU A 113 0.02 5.40 2.20
C LEU A 113 -0.28 6.36 3.35
N GLU A 114 -0.48 7.64 3.07
CA GLU A 114 -0.88 8.68 4.04
C GLU A 114 -2.22 8.33 4.70
N ASN A 115 -3.23 7.93 3.91
CA ASN A 115 -4.53 7.50 4.43
C ASN A 115 -4.45 6.25 5.32
N ARG A 116 -3.34 5.50 5.29
CA ARG A 116 -3.09 4.35 6.16
C ARG A 116 -2.10 4.64 7.29
N GLY A 117 -1.60 5.87 7.42
CA GLY A 117 -0.61 6.23 8.43
C GLY A 117 0.76 5.57 8.20
N LEU A 118 1.08 5.22 6.95
CA LEU A 118 2.36 4.63 6.55
C LEU A 118 3.37 5.69 6.10
N LYS A 119 2.95 6.95 6.01
CA LYS A 119 3.73 8.11 5.61
C LYS A 119 3.26 9.35 6.35
#